data_AF-A0A7J3ZBZ7-F1
#
_entry.id   AF-A0A7J3ZBZ7-F1
#
_cell.length_a   1.000
_cell.length_b   1.000
_cell.length_c   1.000
_cell.angle_alpha   90.00
_cell.angle_beta   90.00
_cell.angle_gamma   90.00
#
_symmetry.space_group_name_H-M   'P 1'
#
loop_
_entity.id
_entity.type
_entity.pdbx_description
1 polymer ?
#
loop_
_entity_poly.entity_id
_entity_poly.type
_entity_poly.pdbx_seq_one_letter_code
_entity_poly.pdbx_strand_id
1 'polypeptide(L)'
;MFGIKVLDWCVERIDPRSMIAIAGPSGGGKSLLMRNIASYHLAGDSYVMYLALDDDPLSIYRSLSELVGAENMKPVMAGGKLRIIDGFSYRMAPLRPP
;
A
#
# COMPACT_ATOMS: atom_id res chain seq x y z
N MET A 1 8.90 -4.86 -10.33
CA MET A 1 7.56 -5.35 -10.00
C MET A 1 7.18 -4.92 -8.59
N PHE A 2 7.96 -5.32 -7.61
CA PHE A 2 7.83 -4.89 -6.21
C PHE A 2 8.53 -3.55 -5.94
N GLY A 3 9.33 -3.04 -6.88
CA GLY A 3 10.14 -1.84 -6.71
C GLY A 3 11.41 -2.06 -5.89
N ILE A 4 11.71 -3.32 -5.56
CA ILE A 4 12.87 -3.72 -4.77
C ILE A 4 13.69 -4.67 -5.64
N LYS A 5 14.85 -4.20 -6.10
CA LYS A 5 15.67 -4.89 -7.12
C LYS A 5 15.97 -6.34 -6.75
N VAL A 6 16.35 -6.60 -5.49
CA VAL A 6 16.67 -7.97 -5.05
C VAL A 6 15.46 -8.91 -5.09
N LEU A 7 14.27 -8.43 -4.71
CA LEU A 7 13.04 -9.22 -4.79
C LEU A 7 12.61 -9.41 -6.24
N ASP A 8 12.71 -8.36 -7.06
CA ASP A 8 12.41 -8.42 -8.49
C ASP A 8 13.32 -9.42 -9.23
N TRP A 9 14.58 -9.59 -8.78
CA TRP A 9 15.48 -10.63 -9.30
C TRP A 9 15.10 -12.04 -8.85
N CYS A 10 14.77 -12.23 -7.57
CA CYS A 10 14.43 -13.55 -7.04
C CYS A 10 13.14 -14.14 -7.65
N VAL A 11 12.24 -13.30 -8.16
CA VAL A 11 10.90 -13.71 -8.55
C VAL A 11 10.76 -13.89 -10.07
N GLU A 12 11.80 -13.62 -10.86
CA GLU A 12 11.92 -13.77 -12.34
C GLU A 12 10.72 -13.31 -13.19
N ARG A 13 9.55 -13.94 -13.06
CA ARG A 13 8.26 -13.54 -13.63
C ARG A 13 7.09 -13.85 -12.69
N ILE A 14 6.13 -12.94 -12.64
CA ILE A 14 4.80 -13.14 -12.03
C ILE A 14 3.74 -12.80 -13.07
N ASP A 15 2.69 -13.61 -13.13
CA ASP A 15 1.47 -13.26 -13.87
C ASP A 15 0.83 -12.02 -13.21
N PRO A 16 0.56 -10.91 -13.93
CA PRO A 16 -0.08 -9.72 -13.40
C PRO A 16 -1.45 -9.95 -12.71
N ARG A 17 -2.09 -11.10 -12.95
CA ARG A 17 -3.35 -11.51 -12.32
C ARG A 17 -3.17 -12.39 -11.09
N SER A 18 -1.94 -12.57 -10.62
CA SER A 18 -1.63 -13.38 -9.44
C SER A 18 -2.03 -12.68 -8.15
N MET A 19 -2.38 -13.48 -7.15
CA MET A 19 -2.40 -13.04 -5.75
C MET A 19 -1.03 -13.34 -5.12
N ILE A 20 -0.47 -12.35 -4.42
CA ILE A 20 0.82 -12.47 -3.74
C ILE A 20 0.58 -12.34 -2.24
N ALA A 21 1.06 -13.31 -1.46
CA ALA A 21 1.00 -13.28 -0.02
C ALA A 21 2.37 -12.87 0.57
N ILE A 22 2.37 -11.86 1.45
CA ILE A 22 3.55 -11.47 2.23
C ILE A 22 3.34 -11.93 3.67
N ALA A 23 4.01 -13.02 4.05
CA ALA A 23 3.84 -13.68 5.33
C ALA A 23 5.14 -13.68 6.15
N GLY A 24 5.01 -13.70 7.47
CA GLY A 24 6.15 -13.69 8.40
C GLY A 24 5.77 -13.15 9.78
N PRO A 25 6.69 -13.27 10.76
CA PRO A 25 6.44 -12.86 12.15
C PRO A 25 6.16 -11.36 12.28
N SER A 26 5.51 -10.96 13.38
CA SER A 26 5.35 -9.54 13.72
C SER A 26 6.70 -8.83 13.78
N GLY A 27 6.75 -7.56 13.37
CA GLY A 27 8.00 -6.79 13.30
C GLY A 27 8.92 -7.12 12.13
N GLY A 28 8.65 -8.17 11.34
CA GLY A 28 9.50 -8.59 10.20
C GLY A 28 9.46 -7.68 8.96
N GLY A 29 8.90 -6.48 9.03
CA GLY A 29 8.89 -5.51 7.93
C GLY A 29 7.83 -5.72 6.83
N LYS A 30 6.82 -6.58 7.04
CA LYS A 30 5.76 -6.85 6.04
C LYS A 30 5.01 -5.59 5.57
N SER A 31 4.57 -4.76 6.51
CA SER A 31 3.84 -3.52 6.20
C SER A 31 4.74 -2.49 5.49
N LEU A 32 6.03 -2.46 5.84
CA LEU A 32 7.02 -1.64 5.13
C LEU A 32 7.18 -2.11 3.69
N LEU A 33 7.30 -3.43 3.47
CA LEU A 33 7.38 -4.02 2.15
C LEU A 33 6.15 -3.68 1.29
N MET A 34 4.94 -3.84 1.86
CA MET A 34 3.68 -3.45 1.20
C MET A 34 3.65 -1.96 0.81
N ARG A 35 4.09 -1.07 1.70
CA ARG A 35 4.14 0.39 1.43
C ARG A 35 5.15 0.73 0.35
N ASN A 36 6.31 0.08 0.32
CA ASN A 36 7.31 0.24 -0.75
C ASN A 36 6.79 -0.22 -2.12
N ILE A 37 6.05 -1.33 -2.16
CA ILE A 37 5.43 -1.81 -3.40
C ILE A 37 4.38 -0.79 -3.87
N ALA A 38 3.51 -0.33 -2.97
CA ALA A 38 2.51 0.66 -3.28
C ALA A 38 3.13 1.98 -3.77
N SER A 39 4.16 2.49 -3.09
CA SER A 39 4.84 3.74 -3.49
C SER A 39 5.53 3.59 -4.85
N TYR A 40 6.16 2.46 -5.14
CA TYR A 40 6.74 2.16 -6.45
C TYR A 40 5.71 2.24 -7.58
N HIS A 41 4.54 1.63 -7.39
CA HIS A 41 3.47 1.68 -8.39
C HIS A 41 2.90 3.09 -8.57
N LEU A 42 2.69 3.83 -7.48
CA LEU A 42 2.22 5.22 -7.54
C LEU A 42 3.22 6.13 -8.25
N ALA A 43 4.53 5.98 -7.98
CA ALA A 43 5.58 6.73 -8.66
C ALA A 43 5.70 6.37 -10.15
N GLY A 44 5.34 5.13 -10.51
CA GLY A 44 5.24 4.65 -11.90
C GLY A 44 3.91 4.94 -12.58
N ASP A 45 3.15 5.92 -12.09
CA ASP A 45 1.87 6.37 -12.66
C ASP A 45 0.71 5.35 -12.63
N SER A 46 0.84 4.28 -11.83
CA SER A 46 -0.18 3.23 -11.72
C SER A 46 -1.24 3.53 -10.65
N TYR A 47 -2.37 2.83 -10.72
CA TYR A 47 -3.43 2.89 -9.72
C TYR A 47 -3.16 1.91 -8.58
N VAL A 48 -3.35 2.37 -7.34
CA VAL A 48 -3.26 1.56 -6.12
C VAL A 48 -4.54 1.72 -5.31
N MET A 49 -5.19 0.59 -5.03
CA MET A 49 -6.23 0.48 -4.03
C MET A 49 -5.64 -0.13 -2.76
N TYR A 50 -5.68 0.62 -1.66
CA TYR A 50 -5.10 0.22 -0.38
C TYR A 50 -6.22 -0.04 0.63
N LEU A 51 -6.37 -1.28 1.08
CA LEU A 51 -7.28 -1.63 2.17
C LEU A 51 -6.56 -1.45 3.50
N ALA A 52 -6.91 -0.41 4.24
CA ALA A 52 -6.32 -0.08 5.53
C ALA A 52 -7.08 -0.83 6.63
N LEU A 53 -6.49 -1.89 7.19
CA LEU A 53 -7.10 -2.66 8.29
C LEU A 53 -6.43 -2.41 9.64
N ASP A 54 -5.13 -2.16 9.66
CA ASP A 54 -4.32 -2.11 10.88
C ASP A 54 -3.90 -0.69 11.27
N ASP A 55 -3.81 0.23 10.30
CA ASP A 55 -3.50 1.65 10.52
C ASP A 55 -4.61 2.52 9.92
N ASP A 56 -4.78 3.72 10.47
CA ASP A 56 -5.73 4.69 9.94
C ASP A 56 -5.29 5.25 8.56
N PRO A 57 -6.24 5.73 7.74
CA PRO A 57 -5.94 6.24 6.39
C PRO A 57 -4.90 7.37 6.35
N LEU A 58 -4.85 8.23 7.38
CA LEU A 58 -3.91 9.36 7.41
C LEU A 58 -2.48 8.85 7.64
N SER A 59 -2.29 7.86 8.50
CA SER A 59 -1.00 7.21 8.72
C SER A 59 -0.49 6.52 7.45
N ILE A 60 -1.35 5.81 6.71
CA ILE A 60 -1.01 5.21 5.42
C ILE A 60 -0.60 6.28 4.41
N TYR A 61 -1.41 7.34 4.27
CA TYR A 61 -1.12 8.44 3.35
C TYR A 61 0.24 9.10 3.66
N ARG A 62 0.53 9.36 4.94
CA ARG A 62 1.81 9.97 5.36
C ARG A 62 3.00 9.10 4.98
N SER A 63 2.98 7.80 5.30
CA SER A 63 4.08 6.90 4.92
C SER A 63 4.26 6.81 3.40
N LEU A 64 3.18 6.76 2.62
CA LEU A 64 3.29 6.75 1.16
C LEU A 64 3.84 8.09 0.63
N SER A 65 3.39 9.22 1.17
CA SER A 65 3.88 10.55 0.79
C SER A 65 5.36 10.74 1.11
N GLU A 66 5.87 10.14 2.18
CA GLU A 66 7.30 10.15 2.52
C GLU A 66 8.13 9.39 1.47
N LEU A 67 7.63 8.23 1.01
CA LEU A 67 8.31 7.40 0.02
C LEU A 67 8.22 7.94 -1.41
N VAL A 68 7.07 8.51 -1.79
CA VAL A 68 6.82 9.06 -3.13
C VAL A 68 7.33 10.51 -3.27
N GLY A 69 7.40 11.25 -2.16
CA GLY A 69 7.63 12.68 -2.12
C GLY A 69 6.32 13.48 -2.19
N ALA A 70 6.20 14.50 -1.33
CA ALA A 70 4.96 15.26 -1.16
C ALA A 70 4.46 15.94 -2.45
N GLU A 71 5.35 16.52 -3.25
CA GLU A 71 4.98 17.17 -4.52
C GLU A 71 4.44 16.17 -5.56
N ASN A 72 5.00 14.96 -5.59
CA ASN A 72 4.53 13.88 -6.46
C ASN A 72 3.22 13.25 -5.95
N MET A 73 2.95 13.33 -4.65
CA MET A 73 1.75 12.75 -4.05
C MET A 73 0.48 13.57 -4.34
N LYS A 74 0.60 14.89 -4.50
CA LYS A 74 -0.53 15.78 -4.85
C LYS A 74 -1.27 15.35 -6.12
N PRO A 75 -0.61 15.16 -7.29
CA PRO A 75 -1.29 14.71 -8.51
C PRO A 75 -1.81 13.27 -8.40
N VAL A 76 -1.15 12.40 -7.61
CA VAL A 76 -1.64 11.04 -7.33
C VAL A 76 -3.02 11.09 -6.66
N MET A 77 -3.17 11.95 -5.64
CA MET A 77 -4.44 12.13 -4.94
C MET A 77 -5.50 12.79 -5.84
N ALA A 78 -5.15 13.89 -6.50
CA ALA A 78 -6.07 14.63 -7.35
C ALA A 78 -6.59 13.78 -8.53
N GLY A 79 -5.73 12.92 -9.10
CA GLY A 79 -6.10 11.99 -10.17
C GLY A 79 -6.79 10.71 -9.70
N GLY A 80 -7.01 10.54 -8.40
CA GLY A 80 -7.64 9.34 -7.83
C GLY A 80 -6.84 8.04 -8.03
N LYS A 81 -5.51 8.16 -8.19
CA LYS A 81 -4.58 7.03 -8.42
C LYS A 81 -4.35 6.23 -7.15
N LEU A 82 -4.32 6.90 -5.99
CA LEU A 82 -4.43 6.24 -4.70
C LEU A 82 -5.90 6.28 -4.24
N ARG A 83 -6.46 5.12 -3.92
CA ARG A 83 -7.72 5.00 -3.19
C ARG A 83 -7.51 4.20 -1.92
N ILE A 84 -7.91 4.74 -0.78
CA ILE A 84 -7.83 4.05 0.50
C ILE A 84 -9.23 3.61 0.91
N ILE A 85 -9.40 2.32 1.18
CA ILE A 85 -10.60 1.78 1.83
C ILE A 85 -10.32 1.76 3.33
N ASP A 86 -11.08 2.57 4.07
CA ASP A 86 -10.93 2.72 5.51
C ASP A 86 -11.62 1.59 6.29
N GLY A 87 -10.94 0.44 6.39
CA GLY A 87 -11.36 -0.66 7.25
C GLY A 87 -10.96 -0.48 8.72
N PHE A 88 -9.92 0.31 9.00
CA PHE A 88 -9.44 0.58 10.35
C PHE A 88 -10.50 1.32 11.17
N SER A 89 -10.99 2.46 10.69
CA SER A 89 -12.02 3.22 11.41
C SER A 89 -13.31 2.43 11.53
N TYR A 90 -13.65 1.63 10.50
CA TYR A 90 -14.80 0.73 10.54
C TYR A 90 -14.68 -0.32 11.66
N ARG A 91 -13.50 -0.94 11.83
CA ARG A 91 -13.24 -1.91 12.91
C ARG A 91 -13.22 -1.29 14.29
N MET A 92 -12.83 -0.01 14.39
CA MET A 92 -12.81 0.74 15.65
C MET A 92 -14.17 1.32 16.02
N ALA A 93 -15.13 1.34 15.08
CA ALA A 93 -16.48 1.78 15.38
C ALA A 93 -17.14 0.84 16.41
N PRO A 94 -17.99 1.37 17.31
CA PRO A 94 -18.78 0.53 18.19
C PRO A 94 -19.54 -0.51 17.38
N LEU A 95 -19.56 -1.75 17.86
CA LEU A 95 -20.35 -2.82 17.25
C LEU A 95 -21.79 -2.32 17.10
N ARG A 96 -22.24 -2.16 15.85
CA ARG A 96 -23.66 -1.95 15.60
C ARG A 96 -24.35 -3.29 15.84
N PRO A 97 -25.32 -3.39 16.76
CA PRO A 97 -26.13 -4.59 16.84
C PRO A 97 -26.80 -4.82 15.47
N PRO A 98 -27.01 -6.10 15.09
CA PRO A 98 -27.62 -6.47 13.82
C PRO A 98 -29.02 -5.88 13.64
#